data_AF-A0A8X6WLX1-F1
#
_entry.id   AF-A0A8X6WLX1-F1
#
_cell.length_a   1.000
_cell.length_b   1.000
_cell.length_c   1.000
_cell.angle_alpha   90.00
_cell.angle_beta   90.00
_cell.angle_gamma   90.00
#
_symmetry.space_group_name_H-M   'P 1'
#
loop_
_entity.id
_entity.type
_entity.pdbx_description
1 polymer ?
#
loop_
_entity_poly.entity_id
_entity_poly.type
_entity_poly.pdbx_seq_one_letter_code
_entity_poly.pdbx_strand_id
1 'polypeptide(L)'
;MLEAETIQRMEWPACSPDLNPIEHVWDIFGRRIAARPRPPATVRDLEIALLEEWNCIPQSLIDNLIASMANRCAAVLAVRGDHTPY
;
A
#
# COMPACT_ATOMS: atom_id res chain seq x y z
N MET A 1 -18.95 -1.91 -14.87
CA MET A 1 -19.19 -3.36 -15.00
C MET A 1 -18.21 -4.07 -14.08
N LEU A 2 -18.59 -4.19 -12.80
CA LEU A 2 -17.85 -4.92 -11.74
C LEU A 2 -18.70 -6.08 -11.18
N GLU A 3 -19.84 -6.36 -11.82
CA GLU A 3 -20.86 -7.31 -11.36
C GLU A 3 -20.61 -8.75 -11.85
N ALA A 4 -19.59 -8.95 -12.69
CA ALA A 4 -19.27 -10.25 -13.29
C ALA A 4 -18.32 -11.10 -12.43
N GLU A 5 -17.69 -10.52 -11.41
CA GLU A 5 -16.84 -11.24 -10.47
C GLU A 5 -17.55 -11.25 -9.12
N THR A 6 -17.65 -12.41 -8.47
CA THR A 6 -18.29 -12.59 -7.16
C THR A 6 -17.40 -11.99 -6.05
N ILE A 7 -17.02 -10.73 -6.19
CA ILE A 7 -16.15 -10.00 -5.28
C ILE A 7 -17.05 -9.32 -4.25
N GLN A 8 -17.00 -9.81 -3.02
CA GLN A 8 -17.66 -9.15 -1.91
C GLN A 8 -17.01 -7.79 -1.66
N ARG A 9 -17.80 -6.72 -1.81
CA ARG A 9 -17.34 -5.35 -1.55
C ARG A 9 -17.29 -5.11 -0.04
N MET A 10 -16.17 -4.61 0.44
CA MET A 10 -16.04 -4.15 1.83
C MET A 10 -16.65 -2.74 1.97
N GLU A 11 -17.39 -2.50 3.05
CA GLU A 11 -17.82 -1.14 3.40
C GLU A 11 -16.61 -0.32 3.86
N TRP A 12 -16.36 0.81 3.20
CA TRP A 12 -15.21 1.67 3.46
C TRP A 12 -15.68 3.04 3.95
N PRO A 13 -15.20 3.53 5.10
CA PRO A 13 -15.53 4.86 5.58
C PRO A 13 -14.95 5.96 4.67
N ALA A 14 -15.71 7.04 4.46
CA ALA A 14 -15.23 8.17 3.68
C ALA A 14 -14.02 8.82 4.37
N CYS A 15 -13.04 9.28 3.57
CA CYS A 15 -11.85 10.00 4.04
C CYS A 15 -10.88 9.20 4.94
N SER A 16 -10.79 7.87 4.78
CA SER A 16 -9.77 7.05 5.47
C SER A 16 -8.70 6.50 4.50
N PRO A 17 -7.80 7.34 3.95
CA PRO A 17 -6.67 6.85 3.15
C PRO A 17 -5.71 6.02 4.02
N ASP A 18 -5.63 6.31 5.31
CA ASP A 18 -4.82 5.61 6.33
C ASP A 18 -5.15 4.11 6.43
N LEU A 19 -6.38 3.74 6.04
CA LEU A 19 -6.81 2.36 6.03
C LEU A 19 -6.44 1.64 4.74
N ASN A 20 -6.02 2.32 3.68
CA ASN A 20 -5.75 1.67 2.40
C ASN A 20 -4.38 0.98 2.44
N PRO A 21 -4.32 -0.37 2.44
CA PRO A 21 -3.05 -1.10 2.55
C PRO A 21 -2.09 -0.77 1.41
N ILE A 22 -2.62 -0.33 0.26
CA ILE A 22 -1.83 0.01 -0.92
C ILE A 22 -0.95 1.25 -0.69
N GLU A 23 -1.34 2.19 0.17
CA GLU A 23 -0.55 3.39 0.45
C GLU A 23 0.79 3.03 1.09
N HIS A 24 0.81 2.02 1.96
CA HIS A 24 2.05 1.50 2.53
C HIS A 24 2.92 0.80 1.50
N VAL A 25 2.30 0.11 0.54
CA VAL A 25 3.05 -0.49 -0.58
C VAL A 25 3.69 0.63 -1.39
N TRP A 26 2.95 1.69 -1.73
CA TRP A 26 3.47 2.85 -2.46
C TRP A 26 4.62 3.56 -1.73
N ASP A 27 4.53 3.74 -0.42
CA ASP A 27 5.60 4.32 0.39
C ASP A 27 6.87 3.44 0.37
N ILE A 28 6.72 2.12 0.48
CA ILE A 28 7.84 1.18 0.35
C ILE A 28 8.48 1.28 -1.04
N PHE A 29 7.67 1.37 -2.10
CA PHE A 29 8.16 1.59 -3.47
C PHE A 29 8.96 2.88 -3.59
N GLY A 30 8.39 3.99 -3.13
CA GLY A 30 9.03 5.30 -3.21
C GLY A 30 10.39 5.30 -2.52
N ARG A 31 10.47 4.71 -1.31
CA ARG A 31 11.72 4.59 -0.56
C ARG A 31 12.75 3.71 -1.26
N ARG A 32 12.33 2.57 -1.82
CA ARG A 32 13.23 1.65 -2.54
C ARG A 32 13.81 2.32 -3.77
N ILE A 33 12.98 2.96 -4.59
CA ILE A 33 13.43 3.70 -5.79
C ILE A 33 14.38 4.83 -5.40
N ALA A 34 14.06 5.60 -4.36
CA ALA A 34 14.91 6.68 -3.87
C ALA A 34 16.26 6.19 -3.33
N ALA A 35 16.30 4.97 -2.77
CA ALA A 35 17.52 4.35 -2.26
C ALA A 35 18.38 3.69 -3.35
N ARG A 36 17.93 3.65 -4.61
CA ARG A 36 18.68 3.02 -5.69
C ARG A 36 20.00 3.76 -5.93
N PRO A 37 21.13 3.04 -6.10
CA PRO A 37 22.43 3.66 -6.37
C PRO A 37 22.46 4.50 -7.65
N ARG A 38 21.63 4.14 -8.62
CA ARG A 38 21.44 4.86 -9.88
C ARG A 38 20.01 5.37 -9.94
N PRO A 39 19.78 6.68 -9.74
CA PRO A 39 18.46 7.25 -9.92
C PRO A 39 18.05 7.15 -11.40
N PRO A 40 16.78 6.81 -11.68
CA PRO A 40 16.27 6.78 -13.05
C PRO A 40 16.30 8.19 -13.66
N ALA A 41 16.89 8.31 -14.86
CA ALA A 41 17.04 9.59 -15.56
C ALA A 41 15.94 9.82 -16.61
N THR A 42 15.25 8.75 -17.02
CA THR A 42 14.15 8.79 -17.99
C THR A 42 12.92 8.06 -17.44
N VAL A 43 11.76 8.33 -18.04
CA VAL A 43 10.52 7.60 -17.73
C VAL A 43 10.70 6.09 -17.93
N ARG A 44 11.44 5.69 -18.97
CA ARG A 44 11.74 4.28 -19.24
C ARG A 44 12.62 3.64 -18.15
N ASP A 45 13.61 4.36 -17.65
CA ASP A 45 14.45 3.87 -16.55
C ASP A 45 13.63 3.73 -15.27
N LEU A 46 12.67 4.65 -15.05
CA LEU A 46 11.76 4.59 -13.91
C LEU A 46 10.83 3.38 -14.01
N GLU A 47 10.26 3.10 -15.19
CA GLU A 47 9.44 1.91 -15.44
C GLU A 47 10.21 0.61 -15.16
N ILE A 48 11.45 0.51 -15.62
CA ILE A 48 12.30 -0.67 -15.37
C ILE A 48 12.60 -0.79 -13.87
N ALA A 49 13.00 0.30 -13.22
CA ALA A 49 13.27 0.30 -11.78
C ALA A 49 12.03 -0.10 -10.96
N LEU A 50 10.84 0.38 -11.35
CA LEU A 50 9.57 0.01 -10.71
C LEU A 50 9.32 -1.51 -10.80
N LEU A 51 9.50 -2.10 -11.99
CA LEU A 51 9.30 -3.54 -12.18
C LEU A 51 10.32 -4.38 -11.40
N GLU A 52 11.58 -3.97 -11.38
CA GLU A 52 12.61 -4.66 -10.60
C GLU A 52 12.30 -4.62 -9.10
N GLU A 53 12.01 -3.44 -8.55
CA GLU A 53 11.66 -3.30 -7.14
C GLU A 53 10.39 -4.08 -6.78
N TRP A 54 9.40 -4.11 -7.69
CA TRP A 54 8.16 -4.85 -7.49
C TRP A 54 8.40 -6.35 -7.36
N ASN A 55 9.23 -6.92 -8.23
CA ASN A 55 9.60 -8.33 -8.15
C ASN A 55 10.43 -8.66 -6.91
N CYS A 56 11.08 -7.66 -6.29
CA CYS A 56 11.84 -7.82 -5.05
C CYS A 56 11.00 -7.61 -3.78
N ILE A 57 9.72 -7.27 -3.86
CA ILE A 57 8.86 -7.20 -2.67
C ILE A 57 8.43 -8.63 -2.31
N PRO A 58 8.79 -9.14 -1.13
CA PRO A 58 8.38 -10.47 -0.73
C PRO A 58 6.88 -10.49 -0.43
N GLN A 59 6.20 -11.56 -0.85
CA GLN A 59 4.77 -11.76 -0.58
C GLN A 59 4.47 -11.68 0.93
N SER A 60 5.38 -12.15 1.79
CA SER A 60 5.23 -12.07 3.25
C SER A 60 5.13 -10.64 3.78
N LEU A 61 5.71 -9.66 3.10
CA LEU A 61 5.55 -8.25 3.46
C LEU A 61 4.11 -7.79 3.16
N ILE A 62 3.55 -8.19 2.03
CA ILE A 62 2.16 -7.90 1.66
C ILE A 62 1.21 -8.58 2.63
N ASP A 63 1.45 -9.85 2.96
CA ASP A 63 0.61 -10.61 3.89
C ASP A 63 0.64 -9.99 5.30
N ASN A 64 1.81 -9.53 5.75
CA ASN A 64 1.95 -8.81 7.02
C ASN A 64 1.20 -7.46 7.02
N LEU A 65 1.24 -6.72 5.91
CA LEU A 65 0.47 -5.48 5.76
C LEU A 65 -1.03 -5.75 5.86
N ILE A 66 -1.53 -6.79 5.16
CA ILE A 66 -2.93 -7.21 5.23
C ILE A 66 -3.29 -7.65 6.66
N ALA A 67 -2.46 -8.45 7.31
CA ALA A 67 -2.70 -8.88 8.70
C ALA A 67 -2.73 -7.69 9.67
N SER A 68 -1.92 -6.66 9.43
CA SER A 68 -1.89 -5.45 10.25
C SER A 68 -3.16 -4.59 10.15
N MET A 69 -3.97 -4.78 9.09
CA MET A 69 -5.18 -4.00 8.88
C MET A 69 -6.19 -4.13 10.00
N ALA A 70 -6.37 -5.32 10.55
CA ALA A 70 -7.25 -5.52 11.70
C ALA A 70 -6.82 -4.65 12.89
N ASN A 71 -5.52 -4.55 13.14
CA ASN A 71 -4.96 -3.73 14.21
C ASN A 71 -5.10 -2.23 13.92
N ARG A 72 -4.94 -1.82 12.66
CA ARG A 72 -5.13 -0.41 12.25
C ARG A 72 -6.58 0.03 12.35
N CYS A 73 -7.52 -0.80 11.89
CA CYS A 73 -8.95 -0.54 12.09
C CYS A 73 -9.30 -0.43 13.58
N ALA A 74 -8.74 -1.31 14.42
CA ALA A 74 -8.91 -1.22 15.87
C ALA A 74 -8.32 0.07 16.46
N ALA A 75 -7.16 0.52 15.97
CA ALA A 75 -6.54 1.78 16.38
C ALA A 75 -7.40 3.00 15.99
N VAL A 76 -7.92 3.05 14.76
CA VAL A 76 -8.83 4.12 14.30
C VAL A 76 -10.12 4.16 15.12
N LEU A 77 -10.69 3.00 15.45
CA LEU A 77 -11.86 2.91 16.34
C LEU A 77 -11.55 3.41 17.76
N ALA A 78 -10.36 3.10 18.29
CA ALA A 78 -9.93 3.54 19.61
C ALA A 78 -9.80 5.07 19.72
N VAL A 79 -9.45 5.75 18.62
CA VAL A 79 -9.38 7.22 18.54
C VAL A 79 -10.67 7.86 18.00
N ARG A 80 -11.78 7.10 17.88
CA ARG A 80 -13.08 7.58 17.39
C ARG A 80 -13.03 8.23 15.98
N GLY A 81 -12.12 7.77 15.13
CA GLY A 81 -11.96 8.29 13.77
C GLY A 81 -11.07 9.53 13.64
N ASP A 82 -10.37 9.93 14.71
CA ASP A 82 -9.33 10.96 14.65
C ASP A 82 -8.00 10.41 14.09
N HIS A 83 -7.04 11.26 13.76
CA HIS A 83 -5.82 10.85 13.04
C HIS A 83 -5.01 9.77 13.79
N THR A 84 -4.74 8.63 13.13
CA THR A 84 -3.77 7.63 13.61
C THR A 84 -2.37 7.91 13.01
N PRO A 85 -1.26 7.57 13.71
CA PRO A 85 0.11 7.83 13.25
C PRO A 85 0.61 6.89 12.13
N TYR A 86 -0.31 6.20 11.46
CA TYR A 86 0.00 5.18 10.44
C TYR A 86 -0.08 5.77 9.04
#